data_AF-A0AAN5Y8V0-F1
#
_entry.id   AF-A0AAN5Y8V0-F1
#
_cell.length_a   1.000
_cell.length_b   1.000
_cell.length_c   1.000
_cell.angle_alpha   90.00
_cell.angle_beta   90.00
_cell.angle_gamma   90.00
#
_symmetry.space_group_name_H-M   'P 1'
#
loop_
_entity.id
_entity.type
_entity.pdbx_description
1 polymer ?
#
loop_
_entity_poly.entity_id
_entity_poly.type
_entity_poly.pdbx_seq_one_letter_code
_entity_poly.pdbx_strand_id
1 'polypeptide(L)' 'MKYIKMIQEWLHRPRHFIVEVGWGLGLLLGLLLVVKIIGRLVLHTTFIGFGTILGVMVLYLVIIFGLRALEIKLRK' A
#
# COMPACT_ATOMS: atom_id res chain seq x y z
N MET A 1 -20.60 16.32 -3.88
CA MET A 1 -20.88 15.38 -2.76
C MET A 1 -21.41 14.00 -3.18
N LYS A 2 -22.03 13.79 -4.35
CA LYS A 2 -22.46 12.45 -4.81
C LYS A 2 -21.31 11.47 -5.09
N TYR A 3 -20.22 11.94 -5.68
CA TYR A 3 -19.07 11.10 -6.04
C TYR A 3 -18.31 10.53 -4.83
N ILE A 4 -18.20 11.29 -3.73
CA ILE A 4 -17.52 10.86 -2.51
C ILE A 4 -18.27 9.68 -1.86
N LYS A 5 -19.61 9.74 -1.81
CA LYS A 5 -20.44 8.64 -1.30
C LYS A 5 -20.36 7.39 -2.18
N MET A 6 -20.36 7.56 -3.50
CA MET A 6 -20.25 6.45 -4.44
C MET A 6 -18.89 5.74 -4.33
N ILE A 7 -17.79 6.50 -4.17
CA ILE A 7 -16.45 5.95 -3.91
C ILE A 7 -16.41 5.27 -2.54
N GLN A 8 -17.01 5.86 -1.50
CA GLN A 8 -17.09 5.25 -0.17
C GLN A 8 -17.88 3.93 -0.16
N GLU A 9 -19.00 3.84 -0.88
CA GLU A 9 -19.78 2.60 -1.02
C GLU A 9 -19.03 1.52 -1.81
N TRP A 10 -18.23 1.93 -2.80
CA TRP A 10 -17.35 1.04 -3.54
C TRP A 10 -16.20 0.51 -2.66
N LEU A 11 -15.57 1.40 -1.88
CA LEU A 11 -14.50 1.09 -0.93
C LEU A 11 -14.98 0.18 0.22
N HIS A 12 -16.23 0.35 0.65
CA HIS A 12 -16.82 -0.40 1.76
C HIS A 12 -17.24 -1.83 1.44
N ARG A 13 -17.27 -2.24 0.16
CA ARG A 13 -17.50 -3.65 -0.15
C ARG A 13 -16.26 -4.44 0.29
N PRO A 14 -16.38 -5.41 1.23
CA PRO A 14 -15.23 -6.10 1.81
C PRO A 14 -14.36 -6.82 0.76
N ARG A 15 -14.97 -7.19 -0.36
CA ARG A 15 -14.30 -7.82 -1.51
C ARG A 15 -13.40 -6.86 -2.29
N HIS A 16 -13.68 -5.56 -2.31
CA HIS A 16 -12.87 -4.55 -3.00
C HIS A 16 -11.67 -4.10 -2.18
N PHE A 17 -11.83 -3.95 -0.87
CA PHE A 17 -10.74 -3.56 0.01
C PHE A 17 -9.55 -4.53 -0.06
N ILE A 18 -9.79 -5.84 -0.01
CA ILE A 18 -8.71 -6.85 -0.13
C ILE A 18 -8.01 -6.74 -1.49
N VAL A 19 -8.77 -6.51 -2.54
CA VAL A 19 -8.25 -6.38 -3.91
C VAL A 19 -7.44 -5.09 -4.04
N GLU A 20 -7.91 -3.95 -3.58
CA GLU A 20 -7.16 -2.68 -3.59
C GLU A 20 -5.89 -2.73 -2.75
N VAL A 21 -5.97 -3.31 -1.54
CA VAL A 21 -4.80 -3.51 -0.68
C VAL A 21 -3.80 -4.44 -1.36
N GLY A 22 -4.27 -5.52 -1.99
CA GLY A 22 -3.42 -6.46 -2.73
C GLY A 22 -2.75 -5.83 -3.95
N TRP A 23 -3.50 -5.05 -4.75
CA TRP A 23 -2.97 -4.28 -5.87
C TRP A 23 -1.97 -3.22 -5.40
N GLY A 24 -2.29 -2.47 -4.34
CA GLY A 24 -1.41 -1.48 -3.74
C GLY A 24 -0.10 -2.09 -3.22
N LEU A 25 -0.17 -3.23 -2.53
CA LEU A 25 1.00 -3.98 -2.09
C LEU A 25 1.84 -4.47 -3.27
N GLY A 26 1.21 -5.10 -4.27
CA GLY A 26 1.91 -5.60 -5.45
C GLY A 26 2.62 -4.50 -6.22
N LEU A 27 1.96 -3.35 -6.38
CA LEU A 27 2.51 -2.19 -7.08
C LEU A 27 3.66 -1.56 -6.29
N LEU A 28 3.51 -1.40 -4.96
CA LEU A 28 4.56 -0.87 -4.09
C LEU A 28 5.80 -1.79 -4.07
N LEU A 29 5.59 -3.10 -3.95
CA LEU A 29 6.66 -4.11 -3.94
C LEU A 29 7.37 -4.15 -5.30
N GLY A 30 6.60 -4.12 -6.40
CA GLY A 30 7.13 -4.03 -7.75
C GLY A 30 8.00 -2.78 -7.97
N LEU A 31 7.50 -1.61 -7.54
CA LEU A 31 8.23 -0.35 -7.68
C LEU A 31 9.53 -0.35 -6.85
N LEU A 32 9.49 -0.83 -5.61
CA LEU A 32 10.67 -0.94 -4.74
C LEU A 32 11.73 -1.89 -5.31
N LEU A 33 11.30 -3.00 -5.92
CA LEU A 33 12.20 -3.93 -6.60
C LEU A 33 12.80 -3.30 -7.86
N VAL A 34 12.00 -2.60 -8.67
CA VAL A 34 12.49 -1.87 -9.85
C VAL A 34 13.52 -0.83 -9.46
N VAL A 35 13.25 -0.01 -8.44
CA VAL A 35 14.20 0.98 -7.92
C VAL A 35 15.49 0.31 -7.44
N LYS A 36 15.39 -0.84 -6.77
CA LYS A 36 16.56 -1.61 -6.34
C LYS A 36 17.37 -2.15 -7.51
N ILE A 37 16.72 -2.68 -8.54
CA ILE A 37 17.37 -3.21 -9.75
C ILE A 37 18.07 -2.07 -10.51
N ILE A 38 17.36 -0.97 -10.74
CA ILE A 38 17.90 0.23 -11.42
C ILE A 38 19.05 0.82 -10.60
N GLY A 39 18.89 0.97 -9.29
CA GLY A 39 19.93 1.47 -8.40
C GLY A 39 21.20 0.62 -8.45
N ARG A 40 21.06 -0.70 -8.50
CA ARG A 40 22.21 -1.61 -8.67
C ARG A 40 22.86 -1.49 -10.05
N LEU A 41 22.06 -1.31 -11.11
CA LEU A 41 22.54 -1.16 -12.49
C LEU A 41 23.28 0.17 -12.72
N VAL A 42 22.79 1.26 -12.12
CA VAL A 42 23.32 2.62 -12.34
C VAL A 42 24.46 2.94 -11.37
N LEU A 43 24.27 2.67 -10.08
CA LEU A 43 25.19 3.10 -9.02
C LEU A 43 26.14 1.98 -8.58
N HIS A 44 26.02 0.76 -9.12
CA HIS A 44 26.77 -0.45 -8.69
C HIS A 44 26.71 -0.74 -7.18
N THR A 45 25.81 -0.07 -6.45
CA THR A 45 25.66 -0.16 -5.00
C THR A 45 24.23 -0.50 -4.65
N THR A 46 24.03 -1.08 -3.47
CA THR A 46 22.71 -1.50 -3.01
C THR A 46 22.03 -0.32 -2.31
N PHE A 47 21.33 0.52 -3.08
CA PHE A 47 20.68 1.73 -2.54
C PHE A 47 19.56 1.41 -1.53
N ILE A 48 18.88 0.28 -1.72
CA ILE A 48 17.77 -0.18 -0.86
C ILE A 48 18.02 -1.62 -0.44
N GLY A 49 18.21 -1.82 0.86
CA GLY A 49 18.34 -3.14 1.48
C GLY A 49 17.01 -3.90 1.50
N PHE A 50 17.06 -5.24 1.56
CA PHE A 50 15.85 -6.05 1.73
C PHE A 50 15.09 -5.71 3.03
N GLY A 51 15.81 -5.36 4.11
CA GLY A 51 15.20 -4.90 5.35
C GLY A 51 14.38 -3.62 5.18
N THR A 52 14.84 -2.68 4.34
CA THR A 52 14.10 -1.45 4.03
C THR A 52 12.83 -1.73 3.25
N ILE A 53 12.88 -2.64 2.28
CA ILE A 53 11.69 -3.07 1.51
C ILE A 53 10.64 -3.69 2.45
N LEU A 54 11.07 -4.61 3.32
CA LEU A 54 10.18 -5.23 4.31
C LEU A 54 9.61 -4.19 5.28
N GLY A 55 10.43 -3.25 5.75
CA GLY A 55 9.99 -2.17 6.64
C GLY A 55 8.91 -1.29 6.00
N VAL A 56 9.08 -0.91 4.73
CA VAL A 56 8.08 -0.12 3.99
C VAL A 56 6.78 -0.91 3.77
N MET A 57 6.89 -2.21 3.49
CA MET A 57 5.73 -3.10 3.35
C MET A 57 4.93 -3.22 4.65
N VAL A 58 5.61 -3.41 5.77
CA VAL A 58 4.98 -3.47 7.10
C VAL A 58 4.34 -2.13 7.45
N LEU A 59 5.03 -1.02 7.21
CA LEU A 59 4.50 0.32 7.45
C LEU A 59 3.21 0.56 6.65
N TYR A 60 3.20 0.16 5.37
CA TYR A 60 2.01 0.26 4.51
C TYR A 60 0.83 -0.54 5.09
N LEU A 61 1.07 -1.78 5.53
CA LEU A 61 0.04 -2.60 6.18
C LEU A 61 -0.50 -1.95 7.47
N VAL A 62 0.38 -1.39 8.31
CA VAL A 62 -0.01 -0.71 9.54
C VAL A 62 -0.89 0.51 9.25
N ILE A 63 -0.54 1.32 8.24
CA ILE A 63 -1.33 2.49 7.83
C ILE A 63 -2.72 2.06 7.36
N ILE A 64 -2.80 1.04 6.51
CA ILE A 64 -4.08 0.54 5.98
C ILE A 64 -4.96 -0.05 7.08
N PHE A 65 -4.37 -0.80 8.02
CA PHE A 65 -5.09 -1.30 9.20
C PHE A 65 -5.57 -0.15 10.10
N GLY A 66 -4.74 0.86 10.33
CA GLY A 66 -5.09 2.04 11.12
C GLY A 66 -6.23 2.84 10.50
N LEU A 67 -6.19 3.04 9.19
CA LEU A 67 -7.27 3.68 8.43
C LEU A 67 -8.58 2.88 8.53
N ARG A 68 -8.51 1.56 8.40
CA ARG A 68 -9.67 0.67 8.61
C ARG A 68 -10.25 0.78 10.01
N ALA A 69 -9.40 0.80 11.04
CA ALA A 69 -9.84 0.89 12.43
C ALA A 69 -10.49 2.26 12.73
N LEU A 70 -9.92 3.35 12.20
CA LEU A 70 -10.50 4.69 12.28
C LEU A 70 -11.83 4.77 11.55
N GLU A 71 -11.93 4.23 10.34
CA GLU A 71 -13.15 4.22 9.54
C GLU A 71 -14.29 3.48 10.27
N ILE A 72 -14.01 2.32 10.89
CA ILE A 72 -14.99 1.59 11.70
C ILE A 72 -15.41 2.39 12.94
N LYS A 73 -14.46 3.10 13.58
CA LYS A 73 -14.71 3.87 14.80
C LYS A 73 -15.49 5.17 14.54
N LEU A 74 -15.25 5.83 13.40
CA LEU A 74 -15.96 7.04 12.95
C LEU A 74 -17.37 6.75 12.40
N ARG A 75 -17.67 5.48 12.09
CA ARG A 75 -18.99 5.02 11.62
C ARG A 75 -19.95 4.65 12.76
N LYS A 76 -19.45 4.59 14.00
CA LYS A 76 -20.25 4.49 15.24
C LYS A 76 -20.49 5.88 15.81
#